data_AF-A0A318D062-F1
#
_entry.id   AF-A0A318D062-F1
#
_cell.length_a   1.000
_cell.length_b   1.000
_cell.length_c   1.000
_cell.angle_alpha   90.00
_cell.angle_beta   90.00
_cell.angle_gamma   90.00
#
_symmetry.space_group_name_H-M   'P 1'
#
loop_
_entity.id
_entity.type
_entity.pdbx_description
1 polymer ?
#
loop_
_entity_poly.entity_id
_entity_poly.type
_entity_poly.pdbx_seq_one_letter_code
_entity_poly.pdbx_strand_id
1 'polypeptide(L)'
;MSADSLVERFKKQQVEAGEFNHLAHLKVAWSYIHEYSPVEARERFHSDIIKLTQVLGAEEKYHRTLTDFFIDYLYQIKCFLSSKLVADKSWDLVEKQCPLLINDAKKLVNFYYSEDRINSPEAKSHYLEADKMPLDRASLRLSEKDIPVFDVENKDSPIIVSMPHHGQFIPFDVLKQMTPVALNSADTDWYLVQLYDFLDAMGISRINANYSRYLIDLNRDSSGKVLYKGADNTELCPTSTFDRDALYDEGEEPGSEEVSRRTELYWKPYHQELERLIKRAKEQFGYCLLFEAHTIQSHVPRFFDGQLPDFNFGTNEGKTIDQKLARTLEKFDTGEYSKVINGRFKGGYITRQYAKPEDNIFTIQLELSQAAYLDEKLRLFDHEKAENVSLVIKNLLDSLRRFCDKYF
;
A
#
# COMPACT_ATOMS: atom_id res chain seq x y z
N MET A 1 -13.17 -27.33 -33.42
CA MET A 1 -13.19 -25.85 -33.33
C MET A 1 -13.63 -25.53 -31.93
N SER A 2 -12.75 -25.03 -31.05
CA SER A 2 -13.17 -24.67 -29.70
C SER A 2 -14.21 -23.57 -29.83
N ALA A 3 -15.34 -23.68 -29.12
CA ALA A 3 -16.26 -22.56 -29.01
C ALA A 3 -15.46 -21.34 -28.51
N ASP A 4 -15.54 -20.22 -29.22
CA ASP A 4 -14.91 -18.97 -28.78
C ASP A 4 -15.39 -18.66 -27.36
N SER A 5 -14.46 -18.29 -26.47
CA SER A 5 -14.82 -17.92 -25.10
C SER A 5 -15.82 -16.77 -25.11
N LEU A 6 -16.65 -16.66 -24.07
CA LEU A 6 -17.62 -15.57 -23.94
C LEU A 6 -16.96 -14.19 -24.11
N VAL A 7 -15.72 -14.03 -23.63
CA VAL A 7 -14.92 -12.80 -23.74
C VAL A 7 -14.57 -12.50 -25.20
N GLU A 8 -14.13 -13.50 -25.97
CA GLU A 8 -13.79 -13.32 -27.38
C GLU A 8 -15.02 -13.01 -28.23
N ARG A 9 -16.15 -13.67 -27.95
CA ARG A 9 -17.41 -13.36 -28.62
C ARG A 9 -17.92 -11.98 -28.23
N PHE A 10 -17.74 -11.55 -26.98
CA PHE A 10 -18.07 -10.19 -26.54
C PHE A 10 -17.24 -9.13 -27.28
N LYS A 11 -15.91 -9.31 -27.35
CA LYS A 11 -14.99 -8.44 -28.09
C LYS A 11 -15.34 -8.32 -29.58
N LYS A 12 -15.89 -9.39 -30.17
CA LYS A 12 -16.35 -9.45 -31.57
C LYS A 12 -17.83 -9.04 -31.77
N GLN A 13 -18.55 -8.69 -30.71
CA GLN A 13 -19.99 -8.42 -30.72
C GLN A 13 -20.86 -9.58 -31.25
N GLN A 14 -20.47 -10.82 -30.92
CA GLN A 14 -21.10 -12.08 -31.35
C GLN A 14 -21.76 -12.83 -30.18
N VAL A 15 -22.31 -12.09 -29.20
CA VAL A 15 -23.05 -12.65 -28.06
C VAL A 15 -24.53 -12.52 -28.33
N GLU A 16 -25.31 -13.58 -28.10
CA GLU A 16 -26.77 -13.54 -28.33
C GLU A 16 -27.50 -12.77 -27.21
N ALA A 17 -28.66 -12.19 -27.52
CA ALA A 17 -29.42 -11.34 -26.58
C ALA A 17 -29.80 -12.04 -25.26
N GLY A 18 -30.07 -13.34 -25.29
CA GLY A 18 -30.40 -14.14 -24.09
C GLY A 18 -29.17 -14.61 -23.31
N GLU A 19 -27.99 -14.50 -23.90
CA GLU A 19 -26.74 -15.00 -23.35
C GLU A 19 -26.02 -13.96 -22.49
N PHE A 20 -26.14 -12.67 -22.82
CA PHE A 20 -25.50 -11.57 -22.08
C PHE A 20 -26.33 -11.10 -20.87
N ASN A 21 -26.45 -11.96 -19.87
CA ASN A 21 -27.08 -11.62 -18.59
C ASN A 21 -26.08 -11.00 -17.59
N HIS A 22 -26.53 -10.65 -16.38
CA HIS A 22 -25.69 -10.07 -15.32
C HIS A 22 -24.41 -10.89 -15.05
N LEU A 23 -24.52 -12.20 -14.99
CA LEU A 23 -23.37 -13.08 -14.76
C LEU A 23 -22.36 -13.03 -15.92
N ALA A 24 -22.85 -13.03 -17.16
CA ALA A 24 -22.02 -12.88 -18.34
C ALA A 24 -21.29 -11.53 -18.38
N HIS A 25 -21.98 -10.44 -18.02
CA HIS A 25 -21.38 -9.12 -17.87
C HIS A 25 -20.19 -9.17 -16.90
N LEU A 26 -20.40 -9.69 -15.69
CA LEU A 26 -19.33 -9.72 -14.68
C LEU A 26 -18.14 -10.60 -15.09
N LYS A 27 -18.40 -11.75 -15.74
CA LYS A 27 -17.33 -12.65 -16.27
C LYS A 27 -16.44 -11.92 -17.29
N VAL A 28 -17.05 -11.17 -18.20
CA VAL A 28 -16.30 -10.41 -19.20
C VAL A 28 -15.53 -9.27 -18.55
N ALA A 29 -16.17 -8.50 -17.66
CA ALA A 29 -15.52 -7.41 -16.94
C ALA A 29 -14.32 -7.92 -16.10
N TRP A 30 -14.46 -9.09 -15.47
CA TRP A 30 -13.37 -9.76 -14.76
C TRP A 30 -12.17 -10.07 -15.65
N SER A 31 -12.41 -10.52 -16.89
CA SER A 31 -11.33 -10.73 -17.87
C SER A 31 -10.63 -9.43 -18.24
N TYR A 32 -11.39 -8.35 -18.48
CA TYR A 32 -10.82 -7.06 -18.88
C TYR A 32 -9.91 -6.49 -17.80
N ILE A 33 -10.31 -6.56 -16.53
CA ILE A 33 -9.48 -6.06 -15.43
C ILE A 33 -8.23 -6.92 -15.18
N HIS A 34 -8.15 -8.15 -15.70
CA HIS A 34 -6.95 -8.99 -15.64
C HIS A 34 -6.01 -8.76 -16.82
N GLU A 35 -6.55 -8.40 -17.98
CA GLU A 35 -5.80 -8.21 -19.22
C GLU A 35 -5.24 -6.79 -19.38
N TYR A 36 -5.92 -5.78 -18.82
CA TYR A 36 -5.58 -4.37 -19.02
C TYR A 36 -5.39 -3.62 -17.70
N SER A 37 -4.75 -2.44 -17.77
CA SER A 37 -4.69 -1.51 -16.63
C SER A 37 -6.11 -1.02 -16.25
N PRO A 38 -6.34 -0.50 -15.03
CA PRO A 38 -7.69 -0.11 -14.59
C PRO A 38 -8.40 0.86 -15.55
N VAL A 39 -7.66 1.84 -16.07
CA VAL A 39 -8.18 2.86 -16.99
C VAL A 39 -8.48 2.24 -18.35
N GLU A 40 -7.58 1.41 -18.87
CA GLU A 40 -7.78 0.75 -20.17
C GLU A 40 -8.89 -0.29 -20.13
N ALA A 41 -8.99 -1.07 -19.06
CA ALA A 41 -10.05 -2.06 -18.87
C ALA A 41 -11.43 -1.38 -18.93
N ARG A 42 -11.57 -0.25 -18.24
CA ARG A 42 -12.80 0.54 -18.20
C ARG A 42 -13.19 1.07 -19.58
N GLU A 43 -12.29 1.77 -20.26
CA GLU A 43 -12.60 2.39 -21.56
C GLU A 43 -12.85 1.35 -22.66
N ARG A 44 -12.09 0.25 -22.66
CA ARG A 44 -12.31 -0.86 -23.60
C ARG A 44 -13.64 -1.54 -23.35
N PHE A 45 -13.98 -1.82 -22.08
CA PHE A 45 -15.24 -2.47 -21.74
C PHE A 45 -16.43 -1.60 -22.14
N HIS A 46 -16.39 -0.29 -21.86
CA HIS A 46 -17.41 0.66 -22.33
C HIS A 46 -17.55 0.66 -23.85
N SER A 47 -16.42 0.71 -24.59
CA SER A 47 -16.46 0.67 -26.06
C SER A 47 -17.16 -0.58 -26.59
N ASP A 48 -16.84 -1.74 -26.02
CA ASP A 48 -17.33 -3.02 -26.53
C ASP A 48 -18.76 -3.32 -26.08
N ILE A 49 -19.17 -2.93 -24.86
CA ILE A 49 -20.56 -3.07 -24.42
C ILE A 49 -21.50 -2.16 -25.23
N ILE A 50 -21.07 -0.94 -25.57
CA ILE A 50 -21.86 -0.02 -26.40
C ILE A 50 -22.06 -0.58 -27.81
N LYS A 51 -21.00 -1.14 -28.42
CA LYS A 51 -21.14 -1.79 -29.74
C LYS A 51 -22.04 -3.02 -29.68
N LEU A 52 -21.92 -3.81 -28.60
CA LEU A 52 -22.76 -5.00 -28.43
C LEU A 52 -24.24 -4.62 -28.29
N THR A 53 -24.57 -3.60 -27.49
CA THR A 53 -25.96 -3.15 -27.34
C THR A 53 -26.54 -2.64 -28.66
N GLN A 54 -25.74 -2.00 -29.51
CA GLN A 54 -26.16 -1.60 -30.86
C GLN A 54 -26.47 -2.79 -31.76
N VAL A 55 -25.59 -3.81 -31.79
CA VAL A 55 -25.82 -5.03 -32.57
C VAL A 55 -27.08 -5.76 -32.11
N LEU A 56 -27.39 -5.71 -30.81
CA LEU A 56 -28.56 -6.34 -30.22
C LEU A 56 -29.84 -5.49 -30.25
N GLY A 57 -29.76 -4.23 -30.74
CA GLY A 57 -30.89 -3.28 -30.71
C GLY A 57 -31.40 -3.02 -29.29
N ALA A 58 -30.48 -2.89 -28.33
CA ALA A 58 -30.74 -2.80 -26.89
C ALA A 58 -29.95 -1.64 -26.25
N GLU A 59 -29.73 -0.54 -27.00
CA GLU A 59 -28.96 0.61 -26.52
C GLU A 59 -29.54 1.23 -25.24
N GLU A 60 -30.86 1.12 -25.04
CA GLU A 60 -31.57 1.61 -23.85
C GLU A 60 -31.16 0.89 -22.56
N LYS A 61 -30.54 -0.29 -22.68
CA LYS A 61 -30.05 -1.07 -21.54
C LYS A 61 -28.67 -0.66 -21.07
N TYR A 62 -27.91 0.09 -21.89
CA TYR A 62 -26.61 0.59 -21.47
C TYR A 62 -26.78 1.61 -20.34
N HIS A 63 -25.90 1.50 -19.34
CA HIS A 63 -25.91 2.36 -18.18
C HIS A 63 -24.48 2.64 -17.73
N ARG A 64 -24.02 3.88 -17.94
CA ARG A 64 -22.65 4.29 -17.64
C ARG A 64 -22.28 4.04 -16.18
N THR A 65 -23.05 4.61 -15.25
CA THR A 65 -22.76 4.52 -13.81
C THR A 65 -22.77 3.08 -13.27
N LEU A 66 -23.75 2.24 -13.65
CA LEU A 66 -23.77 0.83 -13.24
C LEU A 66 -22.58 0.03 -13.81
N THR A 67 -22.18 0.30 -15.05
CA THR A 67 -21.05 -0.38 -15.67
C THR A 67 -19.75 -0.02 -14.96
N ASP A 68 -19.51 1.27 -14.70
CA ASP A 68 -18.37 1.72 -13.89
C ASP A 68 -18.39 1.11 -12.48
N PHE A 69 -19.56 1.09 -11.82
CA PHE A 69 -19.74 0.49 -10.50
C PHE A 69 -19.30 -0.98 -10.45
N PHE A 70 -19.74 -1.82 -11.39
CA PHE A 70 -19.38 -3.24 -11.39
C PHE A 70 -17.91 -3.48 -11.75
N ILE A 71 -17.33 -2.70 -12.65
CA ILE A 71 -15.89 -2.78 -12.98
C ILE A 71 -15.06 -2.47 -11.73
N ASP A 72 -15.40 -1.39 -11.03
CA ASP A 72 -14.70 -0.98 -9.81
C ASP A 72 -14.89 -1.99 -8.69
N TYR A 73 -16.10 -2.53 -8.52
CA TYR A 73 -16.39 -3.59 -7.55
C TYR A 73 -15.60 -4.87 -7.84
N LEU A 74 -15.46 -5.26 -9.11
CA LEU A 74 -14.65 -6.42 -9.51
C LEU A 74 -13.16 -6.15 -9.32
N TYR A 75 -12.68 -4.93 -9.52
CA TYR A 75 -11.30 -4.56 -9.24
C TYR A 75 -10.97 -4.71 -7.75
N GLN A 76 -11.92 -4.36 -6.86
CA GLN A 76 -11.78 -4.60 -5.42
C GLN A 76 -11.67 -6.10 -5.10
N ILE A 77 -12.52 -6.92 -5.71
CA ILE A 77 -12.46 -8.38 -5.56
C ILE A 77 -11.10 -8.92 -6.04
N LYS A 78 -10.59 -8.43 -7.17
CA LYS A 78 -9.27 -8.81 -7.70
C LYS A 78 -8.14 -8.50 -6.73
N CYS A 79 -8.13 -7.30 -6.16
CA CYS A 79 -7.13 -6.91 -5.17
C CYS A 79 -7.21 -7.79 -3.92
N PHE A 80 -8.42 -8.03 -3.40
CA PHE A 80 -8.65 -8.87 -2.23
C PHE A 80 -8.23 -10.33 -2.45
N LEU A 81 -8.51 -10.90 -3.62
CA LEU A 81 -8.08 -12.26 -3.94
C LEU A 81 -6.56 -12.36 -4.16
N SER A 82 -5.92 -11.27 -4.61
CA SER A 82 -4.47 -11.22 -4.84
C SER A 82 -3.66 -11.08 -3.55
N SER A 83 -4.20 -10.47 -2.49
CA SER A 83 -3.49 -10.30 -1.21
C SER A 83 -3.44 -11.57 -0.34
N LYS A 84 -4.26 -12.59 -0.63
CA LYS A 84 -4.35 -13.81 0.19
C LYS A 84 -3.40 -14.96 -0.19
N LEU A 85 -2.38 -14.74 -1.04
CA LEU A 85 -1.53 -15.82 -1.59
C LEU A 85 -2.36 -17.00 -2.19
N VAL A 86 -3.58 -16.72 -2.66
CA VAL A 86 -4.41 -17.73 -3.31
C VAL A 86 -3.92 -17.84 -4.76
N ALA A 87 -3.32 -18.98 -5.11
CA ALA A 87 -2.84 -19.25 -6.47
C ALA A 87 -3.98 -19.27 -7.50
N ASP A 88 -5.22 -19.47 -7.05
CA ASP A 88 -6.42 -19.52 -7.88
C ASP A 88 -7.12 -18.15 -7.96
N LYS A 89 -7.00 -17.50 -9.12
CA LYS A 89 -7.70 -16.24 -9.49
C LYS A 89 -8.92 -16.51 -10.38
N SER A 90 -9.46 -17.72 -10.32
CA SER A 90 -10.60 -18.13 -11.15
C SER A 90 -11.86 -17.34 -10.81
N TRP A 91 -12.72 -17.21 -11.82
CA TRP A 91 -14.06 -16.68 -11.67
C TRP A 91 -14.92 -17.53 -10.72
N ASP A 92 -14.69 -18.84 -10.65
CA ASP A 92 -15.41 -19.75 -9.76
C ASP A 92 -15.26 -19.36 -8.29
N LEU A 93 -14.09 -18.81 -7.92
CA LEU A 93 -13.85 -18.28 -6.58
C LEU A 93 -14.68 -17.02 -6.30
N VAL A 94 -14.85 -16.15 -7.29
CA VAL A 94 -15.69 -14.95 -7.20
C VAL A 94 -17.15 -15.33 -7.01
N GLU A 95 -17.68 -16.28 -7.79
CA GLU A 95 -19.07 -16.75 -7.63
C GLU A 95 -19.31 -17.32 -6.22
N LYS A 96 -18.34 -18.09 -5.71
CA LYS A 96 -18.42 -18.70 -4.38
C LYS A 96 -18.33 -17.67 -3.25
N GLN A 97 -17.45 -16.68 -3.37
CA GLN A 97 -17.16 -15.73 -2.28
C GLN A 97 -18.01 -14.47 -2.30
N CYS A 98 -18.64 -14.13 -3.42
CA CYS A 98 -19.42 -12.90 -3.57
C CYS A 98 -20.90 -13.17 -3.89
N PRO A 99 -21.64 -13.95 -3.07
CA PRO A 99 -23.01 -14.37 -3.41
C PRO A 99 -24.00 -13.21 -3.56
N LEU A 100 -23.78 -12.08 -2.89
CA LEU A 100 -24.61 -10.89 -3.04
C LEU A 100 -24.44 -10.24 -4.42
N LEU A 101 -23.21 -10.19 -4.94
CA LEU A 101 -22.90 -9.69 -6.29
C LEU A 101 -23.60 -10.54 -7.36
N ILE A 102 -23.68 -11.85 -7.15
CA ILE A 102 -24.28 -12.78 -8.11
C ILE A 102 -25.80 -12.80 -8.01
N ASN A 103 -26.34 -12.89 -6.79
CA ASN A 103 -27.75 -13.22 -6.57
C ASN A 103 -28.66 -11.98 -6.42
N ASP A 104 -28.13 -10.82 -6.01
CA ASP A 104 -28.95 -9.62 -5.77
C ASP A 104 -28.14 -8.32 -6.00
N ALA A 105 -27.74 -8.14 -7.25
CA ALA A 105 -26.96 -6.99 -7.68
C ALA A 105 -27.69 -5.66 -7.47
N LYS A 106 -29.03 -5.66 -7.54
CA LYS A 106 -29.85 -4.46 -7.28
C LYS A 106 -29.72 -4.03 -5.82
N LYS A 107 -29.84 -4.98 -4.88
CA LYS A 107 -29.62 -4.69 -3.45
C LYS A 107 -28.20 -4.21 -3.18
N LEU A 108 -27.21 -4.78 -3.87
CA LEU A 108 -25.82 -4.33 -3.77
C LEU A 108 -25.68 -2.86 -4.18
N VAL A 109 -26.18 -2.47 -5.36
CA VAL A 109 -26.15 -1.08 -5.85
C VAL A 109 -26.87 -0.12 -4.90
N ASN A 110 -28.02 -0.54 -4.34
CA ASN A 110 -28.81 0.26 -3.41
C ASN A 110 -28.08 0.58 -2.09
N PHE A 111 -26.95 -0.07 -1.77
CA PHE A 111 -26.10 0.36 -0.66
C PHE A 111 -25.35 1.66 -0.98
N TYR A 112 -25.00 1.89 -2.24
CA TYR A 112 -24.16 2.99 -2.68
C TYR A 112 -24.98 4.14 -3.26
N TYR A 113 -26.04 3.83 -3.99
CA TYR A 113 -26.86 4.82 -4.67
C TYR A 113 -28.29 4.88 -4.15
N SER A 114 -28.84 6.09 -4.06
CA SER A 114 -30.29 6.29 -3.93
C SER A 114 -30.99 5.88 -5.23
N GLU A 115 -32.28 5.50 -5.12
CA GLU A 115 -33.07 5.15 -6.30
C GLU A 115 -33.19 6.35 -7.25
N ASP A 116 -33.32 7.56 -6.72
CA ASP A 116 -33.42 8.79 -7.53
C ASP A 116 -32.14 9.06 -8.32
N ARG A 117 -30.97 8.85 -7.70
CA ARG A 117 -29.69 9.07 -8.36
C ARG A 117 -29.36 8.00 -9.39
N ILE A 118 -29.48 6.72 -9.04
CA ILE A 118 -29.07 5.65 -9.96
C ILE A 118 -30.02 5.54 -11.16
N ASN A 119 -31.29 5.87 -11.00
CA ASN A 119 -32.27 5.79 -12.09
C ASN A 119 -32.34 7.08 -12.94
N SER A 120 -31.48 8.08 -12.68
CA SER A 120 -31.51 9.35 -13.41
C SER A 120 -31.01 9.20 -14.86
N PRO A 121 -31.51 10.02 -15.81
CA PRO A 121 -30.97 10.06 -17.18
C PRO A 121 -29.47 10.37 -17.22
N GLU A 122 -28.99 11.18 -16.27
CA GLU A 122 -27.58 11.53 -16.11
C GLU A 122 -26.74 10.29 -15.75
N ALA A 123 -27.21 9.44 -14.84
CA ALA A 123 -26.50 8.22 -14.44
C ALA A 123 -26.35 7.19 -15.58
N LYS A 124 -27.29 7.19 -16.53
CA LYS A 124 -27.24 6.35 -17.73
C LYS A 124 -26.19 6.81 -18.73
N SER A 125 -26.00 8.13 -18.88
CA SER A 125 -25.13 8.72 -19.91
C SER A 125 -23.73 9.08 -19.39
N HIS A 126 -23.62 9.45 -18.13
CA HIS A 126 -22.39 9.88 -17.46
C HIS A 126 -22.17 9.07 -16.18
N TYR A 127 -20.92 9.01 -15.75
CA TYR A 127 -20.60 8.47 -14.44
C TYR A 127 -21.03 9.46 -13.37
N LEU A 128 -21.87 9.02 -12.44
CA LEU A 128 -22.16 9.75 -11.21
C LEU A 128 -21.53 9.02 -10.04
N GLU A 129 -20.87 9.78 -9.17
CA GLU A 129 -20.44 9.26 -7.88
C GLU A 129 -21.63 8.76 -7.07
N ALA A 130 -21.40 7.85 -6.14
CA ALA A 130 -22.44 7.34 -5.25
C ALA A 130 -22.83 8.37 -4.18
N ASP A 131 -24.12 8.50 -3.86
CA ASP A 131 -24.66 9.51 -2.92
C ASP A 131 -25.01 8.97 -1.54
N LYS A 132 -25.21 7.65 -1.39
CA LYS A 132 -25.45 7.04 -0.08
C LYS A 132 -24.16 6.60 0.58
N MET A 133 -23.30 5.97 -0.22
CA MET A 133 -22.01 5.48 0.23
C MET A 133 -21.04 5.55 -0.96
N PRO A 134 -19.90 6.26 -0.85
CA PRO A 134 -18.96 6.35 -1.95
C PRO A 134 -18.49 4.95 -2.34
N LEU A 135 -18.32 4.72 -3.66
CA LEU A 135 -17.59 3.55 -4.17
C LEU A 135 -16.09 3.83 -4.04
N ASP A 136 -15.64 4.14 -2.84
CA ASP A 136 -14.22 4.28 -2.54
C ASP A 136 -13.58 2.89 -2.45
N ARG A 137 -12.25 2.86 -2.53
CA ARG A 137 -11.43 1.66 -2.29
C ARG A 137 -11.50 1.17 -0.81
N ALA A 138 -12.54 1.52 -0.05
CA ALA A 138 -12.70 1.28 1.38
C ALA A 138 -14.09 0.75 1.82
N SER A 139 -15.03 0.47 0.90
CA SER A 139 -16.44 0.21 1.23
C SER A 139 -16.92 -1.24 1.09
N LEU A 140 -16.02 -2.22 0.98
CA LEU A 140 -16.27 -3.51 1.63
C LEU A 140 -15.92 -3.34 3.11
N ARG A 141 -16.86 -3.69 3.99
CA ARG A 141 -16.63 -3.88 5.41
C ARG A 141 -15.52 -4.91 5.61
N LEU A 142 -14.29 -4.45 5.61
CA LEU A 142 -13.17 -5.18 6.15
C LEU A 142 -13.18 -4.83 7.64
N SER A 143 -13.57 -5.79 8.47
CA SER A 143 -13.14 -5.76 9.86
C SER A 143 -11.62 -5.95 9.91
N GLU A 144 -10.95 -5.69 11.03
CA GLU A 144 -9.53 -6.06 11.26
C GLU A 144 -9.18 -7.51 10.86
N LYS A 145 -10.18 -8.39 10.71
CA LYS A 145 -9.98 -9.77 10.27
C LYS A 145 -9.79 -9.91 8.75
N ASP A 146 -10.11 -8.90 7.96
CA ASP A 146 -10.23 -9.02 6.51
C ASP A 146 -9.08 -8.34 5.72
N ILE A 147 -8.40 -7.35 6.32
CA ILE A 147 -7.05 -6.93 5.94
C ILE A 147 -6.17 -7.15 7.17
N PRO A 148 -5.17 -8.06 7.11
CA PRO A 148 -4.24 -8.19 8.22
C PRO A 148 -3.49 -6.87 8.39
N VAL A 149 -3.20 -6.48 9.64
CA VAL A 149 -2.46 -5.23 9.96
C VAL A 149 -1.19 -5.09 9.11
N PHE A 150 -0.54 -6.22 8.82
CA PHE A 150 0.65 -6.33 8.01
C PHE A 150 0.67 -7.65 7.24
N ASP A 151 1.47 -7.66 6.18
CA ASP A 151 1.93 -8.90 5.54
C ASP A 151 3.31 -9.27 6.09
N VAL A 152 3.55 -10.57 6.30
CA VAL A 152 4.84 -11.06 6.78
C VAL A 152 5.33 -12.23 5.93
N GLU A 153 6.54 -12.09 5.41
CA GLU A 153 7.27 -13.16 4.74
C GLU A 153 8.38 -13.63 5.67
N ASN A 154 8.20 -14.83 6.23
CA ASN A 154 9.17 -15.45 7.12
C ASN A 154 10.19 -16.25 6.30
N LYS A 155 11.46 -15.84 6.34
CA LYS A 155 12.58 -16.60 5.77
C LYS A 155 13.59 -16.97 6.88
N ASP A 156 14.46 -17.92 6.58
CA ASP A 156 15.59 -18.25 7.45
C ASP A 156 16.73 -17.26 7.20
N SER A 157 16.60 -16.06 7.79
CA SER A 157 17.57 -14.98 7.66
C SER A 157 17.76 -14.22 8.98
N PRO A 158 19.00 -13.82 9.30
CA PRO A 158 19.29 -12.92 10.41
C PRO A 158 18.97 -11.45 10.10
N ILE A 159 18.69 -11.13 8.84
CA ILE A 159 18.24 -9.80 8.39
C ILE A 159 16.72 -9.81 8.25
N ILE A 160 16.09 -8.75 8.76
CA ILE A 160 14.67 -8.45 8.62
C ILE A 160 14.54 -7.07 7.98
N VAL A 161 13.70 -6.93 6.96
CA VAL A 161 13.30 -5.62 6.42
C VAL A 161 11.91 -5.26 6.93
N SER A 162 11.76 -4.08 7.52
CA SER A 162 10.48 -3.56 8.01
C SER A 162 10.09 -2.32 7.21
N MET A 163 8.83 -2.30 6.75
CA MET A 163 8.24 -1.28 5.89
C MET A 163 6.96 -0.71 6.54
N PRO A 164 7.09 0.14 7.57
CA PRO A 164 5.96 0.59 8.37
C PRO A 164 5.06 1.62 7.68
N HIS A 165 5.53 2.28 6.61
CA HIS A 165 4.83 3.42 5.97
C HIS A 165 4.41 3.16 4.51
N HIS A 166 4.52 1.90 4.05
CA HIS A 166 4.07 1.49 2.72
C HIS A 166 2.54 1.46 2.58
N GLY A 167 1.85 1.15 3.68
CA GLY A 167 0.40 0.94 3.69
C GLY A 167 -0.38 2.17 3.24
N GLN A 168 -1.52 1.93 2.61
CA GLN A 168 -2.39 2.98 2.06
C GLN A 168 -3.81 2.93 2.63
N PHE A 169 -4.16 1.83 3.32
CA PHE A 169 -5.53 1.63 3.75
C PHE A 169 -5.87 2.47 4.99
N ILE A 170 -7.01 3.15 4.95
CA ILE A 170 -7.63 3.84 6.08
C ILE A 170 -9.04 3.27 6.23
N PRO A 171 -9.41 2.69 7.39
CA PRO A 171 -10.76 2.23 7.67
C PRO A 171 -11.80 3.32 7.43
N PHE A 172 -12.95 2.97 6.84
CA PHE A 172 -14.01 3.94 6.53
C PHE A 172 -14.51 4.71 7.75
N ASP A 173 -14.58 4.06 8.92
CA ASP A 173 -14.99 4.71 10.17
C ASP A 173 -14.05 5.86 10.58
N VAL A 174 -12.77 5.77 10.22
CA VAL A 174 -11.78 6.84 10.39
C VAL A 174 -11.80 7.81 9.22
N LEU A 175 -11.77 7.30 7.99
CA LEU A 175 -11.66 8.11 6.77
C LEU A 175 -12.81 9.13 6.64
N LYS A 176 -14.04 8.76 7.04
CA LYS A 176 -15.20 9.66 7.00
C LYS A 176 -15.10 10.88 7.94
N GLN A 177 -14.16 10.86 8.88
CA GLN A 177 -13.87 11.96 9.81
C GLN A 177 -12.71 12.84 9.31
N MET A 178 -12.01 12.39 8.27
CA MET A 178 -10.85 13.09 7.71
C MET A 178 -11.29 14.03 6.59
N THR A 179 -10.49 15.08 6.36
CA THR A 179 -10.66 15.95 5.20
C THR A 179 -10.30 15.20 3.91
N PRO A 180 -10.77 15.68 2.72
CA PRO A 180 -10.42 15.06 1.44
C PRO A 180 -8.92 14.98 1.15
N VAL A 181 -8.08 15.76 1.84
CA VAL A 181 -6.61 15.72 1.70
C VAL A 181 -6.06 14.33 2.02
N ALA A 182 -6.65 13.60 2.96
CA ALA A 182 -6.22 12.25 3.34
C ALA A 182 -6.24 11.27 2.16
N LEU A 183 -7.17 11.46 1.20
CA LEU A 183 -7.30 10.63 0.00
C LEU A 183 -6.07 10.72 -0.91
N ASN A 184 -5.30 11.80 -0.81
CA ASN A 184 -4.09 11.99 -1.59
C ASN A 184 -2.94 11.08 -1.13
N SER A 185 -2.92 10.69 0.16
CA SER A 185 -1.90 9.82 0.75
C SER A 185 -0.46 10.26 0.42
N ALA A 186 -0.21 11.57 0.38
CA ALA A 186 1.03 12.15 -0.15
C ALA A 186 2.28 11.69 0.61
N ASP A 187 2.14 11.43 1.92
CA ASP A 187 3.26 11.09 2.81
C ASP A 187 3.54 9.58 2.90
N THR A 188 2.95 8.79 1.99
CA THR A 188 3.17 7.35 1.89
C THR A 188 4.54 7.05 1.32
N ASP A 189 5.12 5.94 1.77
CA ASP A 189 6.34 5.39 1.20
C ASP A 189 5.98 4.54 -0.04
N TRP A 190 5.74 5.25 -1.14
CA TRP A 190 5.17 4.68 -2.35
C TRP A 190 6.04 3.55 -2.93
N TYR A 191 5.39 2.52 -3.46
CA TYR A 191 6.05 1.43 -4.22
C TYR A 191 7.17 0.67 -3.47
N LEU A 192 7.31 0.83 -2.16
CA LEU A 192 8.42 0.26 -1.39
C LEU A 192 8.54 -1.28 -1.54
N VAL A 193 7.42 -2.00 -1.56
CA VAL A 193 7.41 -3.46 -1.78
C VAL A 193 7.93 -3.84 -3.17
N GLN A 194 7.65 -3.01 -4.19
CA GLN A 194 8.13 -3.23 -5.57
C GLN A 194 9.63 -2.90 -5.69
N LEU A 195 10.07 -1.82 -5.04
CA LEU A 195 11.48 -1.43 -4.98
C LEU A 195 12.37 -2.48 -4.28
N TYR A 196 11.78 -3.28 -3.39
CA TYR A 196 12.47 -4.34 -2.64
C TYR A 196 12.02 -5.74 -3.06
N ASP A 197 11.55 -5.93 -4.30
CA ASP A 197 11.07 -7.23 -4.78
C ASP A 197 12.15 -8.33 -4.79
N PHE A 198 13.43 -7.95 -4.81
CA PHE A 198 14.58 -8.84 -4.75
C PHE A 198 14.78 -9.54 -3.40
N LEU A 199 14.08 -9.14 -2.33
CA LEU A 199 14.25 -9.70 -0.98
C LEU A 199 13.96 -11.21 -0.92
N ASP A 200 12.97 -11.67 -1.68
CA ASP A 200 12.63 -13.09 -1.74
C ASP A 200 13.79 -13.93 -2.31
N ALA A 201 14.44 -13.43 -3.36
CA ALA A 201 15.61 -14.08 -3.95
C ALA A 201 16.83 -14.06 -3.02
N MET A 202 16.93 -13.09 -2.11
CA MET A 202 17.96 -13.05 -1.06
C MET A 202 17.62 -13.92 0.16
N GLY A 203 16.39 -14.44 0.23
CA GLY A 203 15.89 -15.17 1.40
C GLY A 203 15.80 -14.29 2.65
N ILE A 204 15.50 -13.00 2.51
CA ILE A 204 15.40 -12.06 3.64
C ILE A 204 13.95 -11.99 4.12
N SER A 205 13.75 -12.01 5.44
CA SER A 205 12.42 -11.84 6.04
C SER A 205 11.93 -10.40 5.88
N ARG A 206 10.64 -10.19 5.65
CA ARG A 206 10.05 -8.85 5.61
C ARG A 206 8.70 -8.76 6.32
N ILE A 207 8.41 -7.58 6.85
CA ILE A 207 7.10 -7.20 7.38
C ILE A 207 6.69 -5.86 6.76
N ASN A 208 5.48 -5.82 6.18
CA ASN A 208 4.97 -4.67 5.45
C ASN A 208 3.64 -4.24 6.06
N ALA A 209 3.52 -2.98 6.47
CA ALA A 209 2.25 -2.45 6.95
C ALA A 209 1.24 -2.31 5.81
N ASN A 210 -0.02 -2.67 6.06
CA ASN A 210 -1.11 -2.53 5.08
C ASN A 210 -1.89 -1.22 5.27
N TYR A 211 -1.83 -0.64 6.47
CA TYR A 211 -2.56 0.56 6.87
C TYR A 211 -1.71 1.82 6.71
N SER A 212 -2.35 2.92 6.33
CA SER A 212 -1.70 4.21 6.10
C SER A 212 -1.16 4.82 7.38
N ARG A 213 -0.02 5.50 7.29
CA ARG A 213 0.52 6.31 8.38
C ARG A 213 -0.43 7.42 8.85
N TYR A 214 -1.37 7.87 8.00
CA TYR A 214 -2.40 8.84 8.39
C TYR A 214 -3.42 8.24 9.37
N LEU A 215 -3.62 6.92 9.35
CA LEU A 215 -4.38 6.25 10.39
C LEU A 215 -3.60 6.26 11.71
N ILE A 216 -2.37 5.72 11.67
CA ILE A 216 -1.45 5.61 12.80
C ILE A 216 -0.02 5.38 12.30
N ASP A 217 0.94 6.17 12.77
CA ASP A 217 2.34 6.07 12.42
C ASP A 217 3.04 5.02 13.29
N LEU A 218 3.31 3.85 12.71
CA LEU A 218 3.97 2.72 13.39
C LEU A 218 5.43 3.03 13.79
N ASN A 219 6.04 4.09 13.24
CA ASN A 219 7.38 4.53 13.61
C ASN A 219 7.37 5.69 14.62
N ARG A 220 6.30 5.79 15.42
CA ARG A 220 6.16 6.70 16.57
C ARG A 220 5.90 5.95 17.87
N ASP A 221 6.30 6.58 18.98
CA ASP A 221 6.11 6.05 20.33
C ASP A 221 4.61 6.08 20.69
N SER A 222 4.07 4.92 21.08
CA SER A 222 2.66 4.77 21.46
C SER A 222 2.25 5.62 22.69
N SER A 223 3.23 6.05 23.50
CA SER A 223 2.98 6.97 24.63
C SER A 223 2.83 8.43 24.22
N GLY A 224 3.04 8.78 22.94
CA GLY A 224 3.03 10.16 22.44
C GLY A 224 4.31 10.95 22.73
N LYS A 225 5.36 10.30 23.22
CA LYS A 225 6.66 10.94 23.45
C LYS A 225 7.25 11.43 22.12
N VAL A 226 7.49 12.73 22.02
CA VAL A 226 8.12 13.34 20.85
C VAL A 226 9.54 12.83 20.64
N LEU A 227 9.91 12.61 19.37
CA LEU A 227 11.20 12.06 18.99
C LEU A 227 12.31 13.11 19.08
N TYR A 228 12.06 14.30 18.52
CA TYR A 228 13.02 15.41 18.48
C TYR A 228 12.49 16.61 19.28
N LYS A 229 12.98 16.80 20.50
CA LYS A 229 12.56 17.93 21.36
C LYS A 229 12.82 19.27 20.66
N GLY A 230 11.78 20.10 20.57
CA GLY A 230 11.86 21.45 19.97
C GLY A 230 11.78 21.49 18.44
N ALA A 231 11.63 20.35 17.77
CA ALA A 231 11.37 20.28 16.33
C ALA A 231 9.87 20.13 16.03
N ASP A 232 9.47 20.40 14.79
CA ASP A 232 8.16 20.01 14.26
C ASP A 232 8.14 18.49 14.09
N ASN A 233 7.38 17.78 14.93
CA ASN A 233 7.28 16.33 14.93
C ASN A 233 5.92 15.91 14.38
N THR A 234 5.89 14.77 13.68
CA THR A 234 4.62 14.09 13.43
C THR A 234 4.20 13.27 14.65
N GLU A 235 2.90 13.11 14.80
CA GLU A 235 2.26 12.45 15.95
C GLU A 235 2.04 10.95 15.67
N LEU A 236 1.68 10.19 16.71
CA LEU A 236 1.27 8.80 16.59
C LEU A 236 0.04 8.64 15.69
N CYS A 237 -0.97 9.51 15.84
CA CYS A 237 -2.09 9.63 14.91
C CYS A 237 -1.97 11.02 14.26
N PRO A 238 -1.42 11.12 13.04
CA PRO A 238 -1.13 12.42 12.44
C PRO A 238 -2.40 13.27 12.23
N THR A 239 -2.32 14.55 12.61
CA THR A 239 -3.38 15.55 12.38
C THR A 239 -3.13 16.42 11.14
N SER A 240 -1.92 16.36 10.56
CA SER A 240 -1.54 17.13 9.36
C SER A 240 -0.58 16.37 8.45
N THR A 241 -0.59 16.70 7.16
CA THR A 241 0.35 16.19 6.16
C THR A 241 1.74 16.81 6.31
N PHE A 242 2.74 16.31 5.60
CA PHE A 242 4.06 16.94 5.56
C PHE A 242 4.03 18.37 4.99
N ASP A 243 3.01 18.74 4.21
CA ASP A 243 2.82 20.09 3.68
C ASP A 243 1.99 21.00 4.60
N ARG A 244 1.63 20.52 5.81
CA ARG A 244 0.81 21.20 6.83
C ARG A 244 -0.68 21.31 6.48
N ASP A 245 -1.16 20.59 5.48
CA ASP A 245 -2.60 20.48 5.25
C ASP A 245 -3.26 19.69 6.40
N ALA A 246 -4.40 20.16 6.89
CA ALA A 246 -5.12 19.51 7.97
C ALA A 246 -5.77 18.20 7.50
N LEU A 247 -5.57 17.12 8.24
CA LEU A 247 -6.19 15.82 7.96
C LEU A 247 -7.58 15.69 8.58
N TYR A 248 -7.95 16.56 9.52
CA TYR A 248 -9.26 16.60 10.18
C TYR A 248 -9.75 18.05 10.23
N ASP A 249 -11.06 18.24 10.29
CA ASP A 249 -11.63 19.55 10.63
C ASP A 249 -11.35 19.89 12.10
N GLU A 250 -11.32 21.18 12.44
CA GLU A 250 -11.04 21.65 13.80
C GLU A 250 -12.03 21.05 14.82
N GLY A 251 -11.51 20.32 15.81
CA GLY A 251 -12.29 19.66 16.84
C GLY A 251 -12.68 18.21 16.52
N GLU A 252 -12.40 17.72 15.31
CA GLU A 252 -12.64 16.34 14.87
C GLU A 252 -11.35 15.49 14.90
N GLU A 253 -10.26 16.00 15.47
CA GLU A 253 -9.01 15.26 15.63
C GLU A 253 -9.18 14.03 16.55
N PRO A 254 -8.39 12.96 16.35
CA PRO A 254 -8.51 11.75 17.16
C PRO A 254 -8.20 12.03 18.64
N GLY A 255 -9.24 11.94 19.48
CA GLY A 255 -9.13 11.99 20.93
C GLY A 255 -8.42 10.77 21.53
N SER A 256 -8.18 10.80 22.84
CA SER A 256 -7.44 9.75 23.56
C SER A 256 -8.04 8.34 23.40
N GLU A 257 -9.37 8.21 23.39
CA GLU A 257 -10.05 6.94 23.17
C GLU A 257 -9.74 6.36 21.79
N GLU A 258 -9.76 7.20 20.75
CA GLU A 258 -9.48 6.80 19.38
C GLU A 258 -8.00 6.45 19.18
N VAL A 259 -7.10 7.23 19.79
CA VAL A 259 -5.66 6.92 19.80
C VAL A 259 -5.40 5.57 20.48
N SER A 260 -6.03 5.32 21.64
CA SER A 260 -5.91 4.04 22.35
C SER A 260 -6.44 2.90 21.49
N ARG A 261 -7.61 3.08 20.87
CA ARG A 261 -8.22 2.09 19.98
C ARG A 261 -7.28 1.74 18.83
N ARG A 262 -6.80 2.73 18.06
CA ARG A 262 -5.86 2.49 16.94
C ARG A 262 -4.55 1.84 17.39
N THR A 263 -4.07 2.19 18.58
CA THR A 263 -2.87 1.57 19.17
C THR A 263 -3.07 0.07 19.42
N GLU A 264 -4.20 -0.35 20.00
CA GLU A 264 -4.49 -1.76 20.22
C GLU A 264 -4.64 -2.54 18.91
N LEU A 265 -5.28 -1.95 17.90
CA LEU A 265 -5.71 -2.67 16.71
C LEU A 265 -4.64 -2.74 15.62
N TYR A 266 -3.76 -1.74 15.54
CA TYR A 266 -2.79 -1.61 14.44
C TYR A 266 -1.35 -1.54 14.93
N TRP A 267 -1.08 -0.69 15.92
CA TRP A 267 0.30 -0.50 16.40
C TRP A 267 0.80 -1.75 17.12
N LYS A 268 0.07 -2.24 18.14
CA LYS A 268 0.52 -3.38 18.95
C LYS A 268 0.75 -4.65 18.13
N PRO A 269 -0.15 -5.08 17.22
CA PRO A 269 0.09 -6.28 16.43
C PRO A 269 1.35 -6.20 15.57
N TYR A 270 1.61 -5.05 14.93
CA TYR A 270 2.81 -4.86 14.12
C TYR A 270 4.08 -4.98 14.97
N HIS A 271 4.10 -4.30 16.12
CA HIS A 271 5.25 -4.30 17.02
C HIS A 271 5.48 -5.67 17.68
N GLN A 272 4.43 -6.41 18.02
CA GLN A 272 4.53 -7.77 18.54
C GLN A 272 5.13 -8.73 17.51
N GLU A 273 4.71 -8.65 16.25
CA GLU A 273 5.27 -9.50 15.20
C GLU A 273 6.73 -9.12 14.90
N LEU A 274 7.05 -7.83 14.88
CA LEU A 274 8.41 -7.36 14.70
C LEU A 274 9.34 -7.88 15.81
N GLU A 275 8.90 -7.83 17.07
CA GLU A 275 9.62 -8.43 18.20
C GLU A 275 9.81 -9.93 18.05
N ARG A 276 8.77 -10.64 17.59
CA ARG A 276 8.84 -12.08 17.34
C ARG A 276 9.88 -12.41 16.26
N LEU A 277 9.91 -11.65 15.17
CA LEU A 277 10.89 -11.81 14.09
C LEU A 277 12.31 -11.56 14.59
N ILE A 278 12.54 -10.45 15.30
CA ILE A 278 13.84 -10.08 15.86
C ILE A 278 14.35 -11.18 16.81
N LYS A 279 13.49 -11.62 17.72
CA LYS A 279 13.83 -12.69 18.68
C LYS A 279 14.19 -13.97 17.95
N ARG A 280 13.39 -14.40 16.98
CA ARG A 280 13.68 -15.61 16.18
C ARG A 280 15.01 -15.50 15.45
N ALA A 281 15.27 -14.38 14.78
CA ALA A 281 16.53 -14.17 14.06
C ALA A 281 17.73 -14.27 15.00
N LYS A 282 17.66 -13.57 16.14
CA LYS A 282 18.71 -13.60 17.17
C LYS A 282 18.93 -15.01 17.75
N GLU A 283 17.87 -15.74 18.06
CA GLU A 283 17.96 -17.11 18.61
C GLU A 283 18.52 -18.11 17.61
N GLN A 284 18.18 -17.98 16.33
CA GLN A 284 18.57 -18.93 15.28
C GLN A 284 19.98 -18.66 14.72
N PHE A 285 20.39 -17.39 14.63
CA PHE A 285 21.63 -17.00 13.94
C PHE A 285 22.66 -16.32 14.85
N GLY A 286 22.34 -16.08 16.13
CA GLY A 286 23.25 -15.41 17.07
C GLY A 286 23.24 -13.88 16.99
N TYR A 287 22.62 -13.30 15.95
CA TYR A 287 22.40 -11.87 15.79
C TYR A 287 21.11 -11.57 15.02
N CYS A 288 20.68 -10.30 15.06
CA CYS A 288 19.61 -9.78 14.22
C CYS A 288 20.03 -8.42 13.65
N LEU A 289 19.84 -8.21 12.35
CA LEU A 289 19.91 -6.89 11.73
C LEU A 289 18.53 -6.49 11.19
N LEU A 290 17.90 -5.54 11.86
CA LEU A 290 16.66 -4.92 11.41
C LEU A 290 16.97 -3.74 10.49
N PHE A 291 16.54 -3.83 9.24
CA PHE A 291 16.64 -2.76 8.26
C PHE A 291 15.27 -2.08 8.09
N GLU A 292 15.15 -0.86 8.57
CA GLU A 292 13.97 0.00 8.44
C GLU A 292 14.01 0.70 7.08
N ALA A 293 13.20 0.20 6.13
CA ALA A 293 13.11 0.77 4.81
C ALA A 293 12.03 1.86 4.79
N HIS A 294 12.43 3.07 4.40
CA HIS A 294 11.56 4.23 4.26
C HIS A 294 11.88 5.00 2.97
N THR A 295 10.91 5.77 2.49
CA THR A 295 11.15 6.74 1.41
C THR A 295 10.45 8.06 1.69
N ILE A 296 11.04 9.16 1.23
CA ILE A 296 10.48 10.50 1.44
C ILE A 296 10.61 11.36 0.19
N GLN A 297 9.68 12.30 0.02
CA GLN A 297 9.78 13.35 -0.99
C GLN A 297 11.15 14.03 -0.93
N SER A 298 11.77 14.31 -2.08
CA SER A 298 13.09 14.95 -2.17
C SER A 298 13.10 16.34 -1.56
N HIS A 299 11.94 17.01 -1.49
CA HIS A 299 11.76 18.31 -0.85
C HIS A 299 10.62 18.23 0.16
N VAL A 300 10.93 18.49 1.43
CA VAL A 300 9.92 18.58 2.50
C VAL A 300 10.17 19.86 3.32
N PRO A 301 9.71 21.03 2.83
CA PRO A 301 10.02 22.33 3.44
C PRO A 301 9.56 22.46 4.90
N ARG A 302 8.55 21.69 5.32
CA ARG A 302 8.09 21.66 6.71
C ARG A 302 9.21 21.28 7.68
N PHE A 303 10.09 20.36 7.29
CA PHE A 303 11.12 19.81 8.17
C PHE A 303 12.53 20.25 7.79
N PHE A 304 12.78 20.52 6.50
CA PHE A 304 14.14 20.67 6.00
C PHE A 304 14.26 21.69 4.86
N ASP A 305 15.38 22.43 4.85
CA ASP A 305 15.72 23.36 3.79
C ASP A 305 16.31 22.65 2.56
N GLY A 306 15.79 22.92 1.36
CA GLY A 306 16.34 22.39 0.10
C GLY A 306 16.24 20.88 -0.07
N GLN A 307 16.82 20.37 -1.16
CA GLN A 307 16.73 18.96 -1.54
C GLN A 307 17.45 18.04 -0.56
N LEU A 308 16.82 16.92 -0.23
CA LEU A 308 17.41 15.84 0.57
C LEU A 308 18.41 15.01 -0.25
N PRO A 309 19.49 14.51 0.35
CA PRO A 309 20.31 13.45 -0.25
C PRO A 309 19.46 12.23 -0.63
N ASP A 310 19.96 11.42 -1.56
CA ASP A 310 19.23 10.24 -2.05
C ASP A 310 19.16 9.16 -0.98
N PHE A 311 20.30 8.82 -0.36
CA PHE A 311 20.40 7.83 0.72
C PHE A 311 20.63 8.52 2.07
N ASN A 312 19.61 8.55 2.92
CA ASN A 312 19.71 9.10 4.27
C ASN A 312 19.65 7.98 5.32
N PHE A 313 20.81 7.60 5.86
CA PHE A 313 20.88 6.56 6.86
C PHE A 313 20.68 7.11 8.28
N GLY A 314 19.86 6.44 9.07
CA GLY A 314 19.64 6.73 10.48
C GLY A 314 20.12 5.60 11.38
N THR A 315 21.04 5.89 12.29
CA THR A 315 21.60 4.89 13.24
C THR A 315 21.59 5.39 14.69
N ASN A 316 20.80 6.42 14.98
CA ASN A 316 20.77 7.11 16.28
C ASN A 316 22.18 7.53 16.73
N GLU A 317 22.90 8.25 15.86
CA GLU A 317 24.28 8.69 16.14
C GLU A 317 25.21 7.51 16.47
N GLY A 318 25.04 6.39 15.74
CA GLY A 318 25.82 5.18 15.93
C GLY A 318 25.43 4.33 17.14
N LYS A 319 24.38 4.67 17.89
CA LYS A 319 23.96 3.91 19.09
C LYS A 319 23.17 2.64 18.80
N THR A 320 22.75 2.44 17.56
CA THR A 320 21.90 1.30 17.16
C THR A 320 22.66 0.22 16.38
N ILE A 321 23.96 0.43 16.18
CA ILE A 321 24.88 -0.47 15.50
C ILE A 321 26.22 -0.47 16.25
N ASP A 322 27.08 -1.45 16.00
CA ASP A 322 28.45 -1.41 16.52
C ASP A 322 29.37 -0.53 15.64
N GLN A 323 30.58 -0.21 16.14
CA GLN A 323 31.54 0.63 15.41
C GLN A 323 32.00 0.02 14.08
N LYS A 324 32.01 -1.31 13.94
CA LYS A 324 32.51 -1.96 12.74
C LYS A 324 31.44 -1.96 11.63
N LEU A 325 30.18 -2.16 11.99
CA LEU A 325 29.02 -2.03 11.11
C LEU A 325 28.84 -0.57 10.68
N ALA A 326 29.07 0.40 11.58
CA ALA A 326 29.09 1.82 11.24
C ALA A 326 30.13 2.13 10.14
N ARG A 327 31.36 1.63 10.28
CA ARG A 327 32.40 1.78 9.25
C ARG A 327 32.04 1.09 7.93
N THR A 328 31.31 -0.02 7.98
CA THR A 328 30.84 -0.72 6.77
C THR A 328 29.83 0.13 6.02
N LEU A 329 28.89 0.74 6.74
CA LEU A 329 27.90 1.66 6.18
C LEU A 329 28.53 2.96 5.63
N GLU A 330 29.48 3.53 6.37
CA GLU A 330 30.25 4.71 5.95
C GLU A 330 31.00 4.47 4.64
N LYS A 331 31.61 3.29 4.49
CA LYS A 331 32.41 2.92 3.31
C LYS A 331 31.59 2.37 2.14
N PHE A 332 30.33 2.03 2.35
CA PHE A 332 29.48 1.51 1.29
C PHE A 332 29.33 2.55 0.17
N ASP A 333 29.67 2.17 -1.05
CA ASP A 333 29.59 3.06 -2.22
C ASP A 333 28.17 3.02 -2.80
N THR A 334 27.52 4.18 -2.84
CA THR A 334 26.19 4.36 -3.44
C THR A 334 26.28 4.73 -4.93
N GLY A 335 27.48 4.76 -5.53
CA GLY A 335 27.67 5.14 -6.91
C GLY A 335 27.35 6.62 -7.13
N GLU A 336 26.46 6.91 -8.07
CA GLU A 336 26.07 8.28 -8.42
C GLU A 336 25.10 8.91 -7.40
N TYR A 337 24.48 8.09 -6.54
CA TYR A 337 23.53 8.57 -5.55
C TYR A 337 24.23 9.22 -4.36
N SER A 338 23.73 10.38 -3.94
CA SER A 338 24.22 11.10 -2.77
C SER A 338 23.86 10.35 -1.48
N LYS A 339 24.76 10.40 -0.48
CA LYS A 339 24.62 9.66 0.78
C LYS A 339 24.95 10.52 2.00
N VAL A 340 24.14 10.39 3.05
CA VAL A 340 24.42 10.94 4.38
C VAL A 340 24.07 9.94 5.48
N ILE A 341 24.78 10.00 6.61
CA ILE A 341 24.51 9.17 7.80
C ILE A 341 24.25 10.11 8.98
N ASN A 342 23.16 9.89 9.71
CA ASN A 342 22.70 10.70 10.84
C ASN A 342 22.63 12.21 10.53
N GLY A 343 22.31 12.56 9.28
CA GLY A 343 22.05 13.93 8.89
C GLY A 343 20.70 14.41 9.45
N ARG A 344 19.75 14.63 8.55
CA ARG A 344 18.38 15.02 8.89
C ARG A 344 17.59 13.88 9.54
N PHE A 345 17.80 12.66 9.06
CA PHE A 345 17.18 11.45 9.59
C PHE A 345 18.19 10.70 10.47
N LYS A 346 17.83 10.51 11.74
CA LYS A 346 18.69 9.85 12.75
C LYS A 346 18.12 8.52 13.24
N GLY A 347 17.16 7.96 12.53
CA GLY A 347 16.40 6.78 12.95
C GLY A 347 15.20 7.14 13.82
N GLY A 348 14.04 6.58 13.47
CA GLY A 348 12.75 6.74 14.11
C GLY A 348 12.59 5.94 15.40
N TYR A 349 11.35 5.75 15.83
CA TYR A 349 11.04 4.97 17.03
C TYR A 349 11.52 3.52 16.92
N ILE A 350 11.20 2.83 15.82
CA ILE A 350 11.51 1.41 15.63
C ILE A 350 13.03 1.19 15.67
N THR A 351 13.80 2.02 14.94
CA THR A 351 15.27 1.98 14.95
C THR A 351 15.82 2.10 16.37
N ARG A 352 15.26 2.98 17.19
CA ARG A 352 15.77 3.23 18.55
C ARG A 352 15.34 2.17 19.54
N GLN A 353 14.09 1.73 19.46
CA GLN A 353 13.45 0.88 20.43
C GLN A 353 14.01 -0.55 20.40
N TYR A 354 14.29 -1.07 19.21
CA TYR A 354 14.65 -2.47 19.04
C TYR A 354 16.15 -2.74 19.01
N ALA A 355 16.97 -1.70 18.85
CA ALA A 355 18.41 -1.89 18.89
C ALA A 355 18.89 -2.25 20.30
N LYS A 356 19.66 -3.33 20.37
CA LYS A 356 20.45 -3.75 21.53
C LYS A 356 21.81 -4.26 21.03
N PRO A 357 22.71 -3.37 20.57
CA PRO A 357 23.97 -3.78 19.96
C PRO A 357 24.84 -4.65 20.88
N GLU A 358 24.75 -4.46 22.20
CA GLU A 358 25.40 -5.28 23.22
C GLU A 358 24.92 -6.73 23.26
N ASP A 359 23.75 -7.02 22.68
CA ASP A 359 23.17 -8.35 22.49
C ASP A 359 23.09 -8.71 20.99
N ASN A 360 23.93 -8.12 20.14
CA ASN A 360 23.95 -8.34 18.69
C ASN A 360 22.59 -8.14 17.99
N ILE A 361 21.76 -7.22 18.47
CA ILE A 361 20.56 -6.76 17.77
C ILE A 361 20.84 -5.36 17.25
N PHE A 362 21.02 -5.26 15.94
CA PHE A 362 21.38 -4.02 15.26
C PHE A 362 20.19 -3.51 14.45
N THR A 363 20.08 -2.19 14.31
CA THR A 363 19.06 -1.58 13.45
C THR A 363 19.66 -0.49 12.58
N ILE A 364 19.25 -0.40 11.32
CA ILE A 364 19.62 0.69 10.41
C ILE A 364 18.33 1.18 9.73
N GLN A 365 18.08 2.49 9.75
CA GLN A 365 17.05 3.10 8.91
C GLN A 365 17.66 3.63 7.62
N LEU A 366 16.99 3.43 6.50
CA LEU A 366 17.25 4.12 5.24
C LEU A 366 15.99 4.92 4.86
N GLU A 367 16.13 6.24 4.81
CA GLU A 367 15.19 7.15 4.18
C GLU A 367 15.70 7.46 2.77
N LEU A 368 15.09 6.82 1.77
CA LEU A 368 15.45 6.98 0.36
C LEU A 368 14.63 8.12 -0.27
N SER A 369 15.29 9.02 -1.02
CA SER A 369 14.56 10.03 -1.78
C SER A 369 13.67 9.39 -2.85
N GLN A 370 12.40 9.79 -2.90
CA GLN A 370 11.45 9.34 -3.92
C GLN A 370 11.92 9.70 -5.34
N ALA A 371 12.64 10.82 -5.52
CA ALA A 371 13.23 11.20 -6.81
C ALA A 371 14.19 10.14 -7.39
N ALA A 372 14.73 9.23 -6.55
CA ALA A 372 15.64 8.18 -6.95
C ALA A 372 14.97 7.00 -7.67
N TYR A 373 13.63 6.86 -7.62
CA TYR A 373 12.91 5.72 -8.20
C TYR A 373 11.52 6.05 -8.79
N LEU A 374 11.03 7.28 -8.65
CA LEU A 374 9.75 7.69 -9.24
C LEU A 374 9.82 9.10 -9.84
N ASP A 375 8.86 9.43 -10.71
CA ASP A 375 8.53 10.82 -11.04
C ASP A 375 7.75 11.40 -9.86
N GLU A 376 8.42 12.18 -9.03
CA GLU A 376 7.86 12.69 -7.77
C GLU A 376 6.68 13.62 -7.97
N LYS A 377 6.66 14.37 -9.06
CA LYS A 377 5.55 15.27 -9.37
C LYS A 377 4.30 14.49 -9.73
N LEU A 378 4.46 13.42 -10.49
CA LEU A 378 3.35 12.58 -10.95
C LEU A 378 3.03 11.42 -9.98
N ARG A 379 3.94 11.13 -9.04
CA ARG A 379 3.96 9.92 -8.18
C ARG A 379 3.84 8.63 -8.99
N LEU A 380 4.46 8.60 -10.16
CA LEU A 380 4.49 7.44 -11.05
C LEU A 380 5.83 6.72 -10.90
N PHE A 381 5.77 5.41 -10.71
CA PHE A 381 6.95 4.56 -10.63
C PHE A 381 7.78 4.66 -11.92
N ASP A 382 9.07 4.95 -11.79
CA ASP A 382 10.00 5.04 -12.91
C ASP A 382 10.85 3.77 -12.91
N HIS A 383 10.54 2.86 -13.85
CA HIS A 383 11.14 1.53 -13.89
C HIS A 383 12.66 1.56 -14.01
N GLU A 384 13.22 2.43 -14.85
CA GLU A 384 14.67 2.50 -15.07
C GLU A 384 15.39 3.01 -13.81
N LYS A 385 14.88 4.10 -13.21
CA LYS A 385 15.43 4.62 -11.96
C LYS A 385 15.33 3.60 -10.83
N ALA A 386 14.16 2.96 -10.70
CA ALA A 386 13.90 1.98 -9.66
C ALA A 386 14.81 0.76 -9.79
N GLU A 387 15.02 0.21 -10.99
CA GLU A 387 15.96 -0.89 -11.22
C GLU A 387 17.38 -0.53 -10.79
N ASN A 388 17.85 0.68 -11.16
CA ASN A 388 19.17 1.17 -10.81
C ASN A 388 19.37 1.31 -9.29
N VAL A 389 18.44 1.97 -8.60
CA VAL A 389 18.57 2.17 -7.15
C VAL A 389 18.33 0.88 -6.36
N SER A 390 17.46 -0.02 -6.84
CA SER A 390 17.20 -1.33 -6.23
C SER A 390 18.45 -2.19 -6.23
N LEU A 391 19.24 -2.14 -7.32
CA LEU A 391 20.52 -2.85 -7.39
C LEU A 391 21.51 -2.35 -6.33
N VAL A 392 21.56 -1.03 -6.08
CA VAL A 392 22.40 -0.45 -5.02
C VAL A 392 21.94 -0.90 -3.64
N ILE A 393 20.64 -0.87 -3.36
CA ILE A 393 20.07 -1.34 -2.08
C ILE A 393 20.34 -2.84 -1.86
N LYS A 394 20.17 -3.65 -2.91
CA LYS A 394 20.50 -5.09 -2.88
C LYS A 394 21.96 -5.32 -2.50
N ASN A 395 22.88 -4.59 -3.14
CA ASN A 395 24.32 -4.66 -2.83
C ASN A 395 24.63 -4.20 -1.40
N LEU A 396 23.90 -3.21 -0.88
CA LEU A 396 24.00 -2.78 0.51
C LEU A 396 23.62 -3.91 1.46
N LEU A 397 22.44 -4.51 1.30
CA LEU A 397 21.97 -5.59 2.16
C LEU A 397 22.91 -6.81 2.12
N ASP A 398 23.44 -7.15 0.95
CA ASP A 398 24.45 -8.21 0.81
C ASP A 398 25.76 -7.87 1.54
N SER A 399 26.24 -6.63 1.44
CA SER A 399 27.43 -6.15 2.15
C SER A 399 27.25 -6.21 3.68
N LEU A 400 26.09 -5.75 4.17
CA LEU A 400 25.74 -5.80 5.59
C LEU A 400 25.63 -7.25 6.08
N ARG A 401 25.01 -8.14 5.30
CA ARG A 401 24.92 -9.58 5.60
C ARG A 401 26.29 -10.22 5.73
N ARG A 402 27.14 -10.08 4.71
CA ARG A 402 28.50 -10.62 4.70
C ARG A 402 29.35 -10.10 5.86
N PHE A 403 29.14 -8.85 6.25
CA PHE A 403 29.78 -8.29 7.42
C PHE A 403 29.31 -9.00 8.69
N CYS A 404 28.00 -9.06 8.94
CA CYS A 404 27.48 -9.63 10.18
C CYS A 404 27.80 -11.13 10.31
N ASP A 405 27.60 -11.93 9.25
CA ASP A 405 27.92 -13.38 9.20
C ASP A 405 29.40 -13.69 9.55
N LYS A 406 30.30 -12.71 9.39
CA LYS A 406 31.72 -12.84 9.70
C LYS A 406 32.06 -12.57 11.17
N TYR A 407 31.29 -11.73 11.86
CA TYR A 407 31.70 -11.15 13.15
C TYR A 407 30.78 -11.50 14.32
N PHE A 408 29.58 -11.98 14.06
CA PHE A 408 28.59 -12.39 15.06
C PHE A 408 28.14 -13.81 14.74
#